data_AF-D5SNV7-F1
#
_entry.id   AF-D5SNV7-F1
#
_cell.length_a   1.000
_cell.length_b   1.000
_cell.length_c   1.000
_cell.angle_alpha   90.00
_cell.angle_beta   90.00
_cell.angle_gamma   90.00
#
_symmetry.space_group_name_H-M   'P 1'
#
loop_
_entity.id
_entity.type
_entity.pdbx_description
1 polymer ?
#
loop_
_entity_poly.entity_id
_entity_poly.type
_entity_poly.pdbx_seq_one_letter_code
_entity_poly.pdbx_strand_id
1 'polypeptide(L)'
;MKFVHLTPQPSISRVKRSGIRTGQGRRGRGVYAVPLMLLPQVAYIDDETFVAADPRSSTTLWTWLASLRSRHRNLAVVTFRTTPDHWPADLYIELKAGVGTDWLSTVDPELAFIAEEDLQFVREAHSQGFVADLKLSVRNEAALGKILHTVQSHGFRTLDQYDESIEIIFSSPIPSKLIDRVTPLYRTNINFKESRDQDRDIGN
;
A
#
# COMPACT_ATOMS: atom_id res chain seq x y z
N MET A 1 10.24 -5.83 3.05
CA MET A 1 9.23 -5.02 2.35
C MET A 1 9.03 -3.76 3.16
N LYS A 2 8.68 -2.64 2.52
CA LYS A 2 8.33 -1.41 3.22
C LYS A 2 6.83 -1.19 3.14
N PHE A 3 6.30 -0.50 4.13
CA PHE A 3 4.89 -0.17 4.24
C PHE A 3 4.71 1.32 4.43
N VAL A 4 3.58 1.84 3.97
CA VAL A 4 3.23 3.25 4.16
C VAL A 4 1.95 3.36 4.98
N HIS A 5 2.04 4.11 6.06
CA HIS A 5 0.92 4.55 6.87
C HIS A 5 0.75 6.07 6.73
N LEU A 6 -0.49 6.55 6.82
CA LEU A 6 -0.76 7.98 6.86
C LEU A 6 -1.08 8.45 8.25
N THR A 7 -0.44 9.55 8.66
CA THR A 7 -0.69 10.17 9.94
C THR A 7 -0.99 11.66 9.79
N PRO A 8 -1.87 12.24 10.63
CA PRO A 8 -1.99 13.69 10.71
C PRO A 8 -0.67 14.35 11.13
N GLN A 9 -0.36 15.51 10.57
CA GLN A 9 0.87 16.25 10.90
C GLN A 9 1.06 16.52 12.41
N PRO A 10 0.03 16.88 13.20
CA PRO A 10 0.17 17.06 14.64
C PRO A 10 0.65 15.79 15.38
N SER A 11 0.45 14.61 14.78
CA SER A 11 0.86 13.33 15.33
C SER A 11 2.30 12.94 14.98
N ILE A 12 2.99 13.66 14.09
CA ILE A 12 4.36 13.30 13.63
C ILE A 12 5.32 13.15 14.81
N SER A 13 5.35 14.11 15.73
CA SER A 13 6.26 14.09 16.88
C SER A 13 6.02 12.86 17.76
N ARG A 14 4.74 12.47 17.92
CA ARG A 14 4.36 11.26 18.65
C ARG A 14 4.79 10.00 17.90
N VAL A 15 4.57 9.94 16.60
CA VAL A 15 4.96 8.81 15.75
C VAL A 15 6.47 8.61 15.77
N LYS A 16 7.26 9.68 15.63
CA LYS A 16 8.73 9.62 15.73
C LYS A 16 9.20 9.13 17.10
N ARG A 17 8.54 9.55 18.18
CA ARG A 17 8.93 9.20 19.56
C ARG A 17 8.50 7.80 19.97
N SER A 18 7.26 7.42 19.66
CA SER A 18 6.59 6.26 20.26
C SER A 18 6.07 5.25 19.25
N GLY A 19 6.29 5.47 17.95
CA GLY A 19 5.80 4.58 16.90
C GLY A 19 4.34 4.83 16.51
N ILE A 20 3.82 3.96 15.66
CA ILE A 20 2.45 3.97 15.16
C ILE A 20 1.59 3.08 16.06
N ARG A 21 0.55 3.65 16.67
CA ARG A 21 -0.37 2.90 17.53
C ARG A 21 -1.50 2.30 16.71
N THR A 22 -2.10 1.23 17.22
CA THR A 22 -3.34 0.70 16.64
C THR A 22 -4.47 1.71 16.79
N GLY A 23 -5.19 1.94 15.70
CA GLY A 23 -6.38 2.78 15.65
C GLY A 23 -7.63 1.93 15.41
N GLN A 24 -8.80 2.55 15.56
CA GLN A 24 -10.07 1.98 15.12
C GLN A 24 -10.39 2.55 13.74
N GLY A 25 -10.42 1.68 12.73
CA GLY A 25 -10.77 2.06 11.36
C GLY A 25 -11.91 1.20 10.82
N ARG A 26 -12.21 1.37 9.52
CA ARG A 26 -13.37 0.73 8.86
C ARG A 26 -13.33 -0.81 8.90
N ARG A 27 -12.14 -1.41 9.02
CA ARG A 27 -11.89 -2.86 9.00
C ARG A 27 -11.46 -3.40 10.36
N GLY A 28 -11.76 -2.67 11.43
CA GLY A 28 -11.44 -3.04 12.81
C GLY A 28 -10.19 -2.35 13.38
N ARG A 29 -9.62 -2.96 14.42
CA ARG A 29 -8.49 -2.38 15.16
C ARG A 29 -7.16 -2.79 14.55
N GLY A 30 -6.30 -1.82 14.23
CA GLY A 30 -4.95 -2.11 13.75
C GLY A 30 -4.18 -0.90 13.25
N VAL A 31 -3.00 -1.16 12.70
CA VAL A 31 -2.21 -0.18 11.93
C VAL A 31 -2.46 -0.42 10.46
N TYR A 32 -3.17 0.53 9.86
CA TYR A 32 -3.55 0.54 8.46
C TYR A 32 -2.38 1.01 7.60
N ALA A 33 -2.00 0.23 6.60
CA ALA A 33 -0.90 0.56 5.73
C ALA A 33 -1.10 0.03 4.31
N VAL A 34 -0.25 0.49 3.40
CA VAL A 34 -0.15 -0.01 2.02
C VAL A 34 1.25 -0.57 1.81
N PRO A 35 1.42 -1.78 1.25
CA PRO A 35 2.72 -2.31 0.90
C PRO A 35 3.36 -1.49 -0.22
N LEU A 36 4.64 -1.14 -0.07
CA LEU A 36 5.45 -0.59 -1.15
C LEU A 36 6.05 -1.75 -1.95
N MET A 37 5.51 -1.94 -3.15
CA MET A 37 6.02 -2.92 -4.10
C MET A 37 6.99 -2.25 -5.08
N LEU A 38 8.14 -2.90 -5.29
CA LEU A 38 9.01 -2.62 -6.42
C LEU A 38 8.41 -3.37 -7.61
N LEU A 39 7.82 -2.65 -8.56
CA LEU A 39 7.31 -3.27 -9.79
C LEU A 39 8.36 -3.01 -10.87
N PRO A 40 8.78 -4.02 -11.65
CA PRO A 40 9.67 -3.79 -12.77
C PRO A 40 9.03 -2.76 -13.71
N GLN A 41 9.73 -1.66 -13.95
CA GLN A 41 9.30 -0.66 -14.91
C GLN A 41 9.67 -1.20 -16.30
N VAL A 42 8.68 -1.60 -17.09
CA VAL A 42 8.91 -1.85 -18.52
C VAL A 42 8.93 -0.50 -19.20
N ALA A 43 10.08 0.18 -19.16
CA ALA A 43 10.40 1.21 -20.14
C ALA A 43 11.22 0.51 -21.22
N TYR A 44 10.64 0.31 -22.41
CA TYR A 44 11.43 -0.08 -23.57
C TYR A 44 12.33 1.09 -23.93
N ILE A 45 13.58 1.02 -23.47
CA ILE A 45 14.69 1.87 -23.90
C ILE A 45 15.66 0.91 -24.57
N ASP A 46 15.29 0.45 -25.77
CA ASP A 46 15.97 -0.56 -26.59
C ASP A 46 16.16 -1.95 -25.93
N ASP A 47 16.28 -2.99 -26.78
CA ASP A 47 16.16 -4.42 -26.44
C ASP A 47 17.20 -4.99 -25.45
N GLU A 48 18.11 -4.18 -24.89
CA GLU A 48 19.22 -4.64 -24.06
C GLU A 48 19.37 -3.96 -22.70
N THR A 49 18.51 -2.98 -22.35
CA THR A 49 18.66 -2.22 -21.10
C THR A 49 17.55 -2.50 -20.09
N PHE A 50 17.85 -3.32 -19.08
CA PHE A 50 17.01 -3.47 -17.89
C PHE A 50 17.19 -2.26 -16.97
N VAL A 51 16.18 -1.40 -16.86
CA VAL A 51 16.17 -0.31 -15.87
C VAL A 51 15.89 -0.92 -14.48
N ALA A 52 16.67 -0.54 -13.48
CA ALA A 52 16.44 -0.93 -12.09
C ALA A 52 14.97 -0.62 -11.70
N ALA A 53 14.30 -1.59 -11.07
CA ALA A 53 12.91 -1.43 -10.65
C ALA A 53 12.76 -0.20 -9.74
N ASP A 54 12.10 0.85 -10.23
CA ASP A 54 11.67 1.95 -9.36
C ASP A 54 10.68 1.37 -8.35
N PRO A 55 10.79 1.67 -7.05
CA PRO A 55 9.64 1.57 -6.19
C PRO A 55 8.50 2.29 -6.86
N ARG A 56 7.55 1.55 -7.43
CA ARG A 56 6.22 2.09 -7.67
C ARG A 56 5.69 2.39 -6.28
N SER A 57 6.01 3.59 -5.80
CA SER A 57 5.24 4.25 -4.77
C SER A 57 3.89 4.46 -5.42
N SER A 58 3.05 3.44 -5.32
CA SER A 58 1.63 3.59 -5.08
C SER A 58 1.06 4.87 -5.70
N THR A 59 1.03 4.97 -7.03
CA THR A 59 0.38 6.09 -7.71
C THR A 59 -1.06 6.20 -7.23
N THR A 60 -1.71 5.11 -6.81
CA THR A 60 -3.00 5.11 -6.09
C THR A 60 -2.92 5.63 -4.65
N LEU A 61 -1.89 5.32 -3.84
CA LEU A 61 -1.70 6.01 -2.55
C LEU A 61 -1.44 7.49 -2.80
N TRP A 62 -0.70 7.88 -3.83
CA TRP A 62 -0.42 9.28 -4.18
C TRP A 62 -1.61 10.01 -4.78
N THR A 63 -2.44 9.33 -5.58
CA THR A 63 -3.69 9.84 -6.16
C THR A 63 -4.80 9.87 -5.11
N TRP A 64 -4.86 8.89 -4.20
CA TRP A 64 -5.70 8.94 -3.00
C TRP A 64 -5.20 9.99 -2.01
N LEU A 65 -3.90 10.13 -1.80
CA LEU A 65 -3.31 11.25 -1.06
C LEU A 65 -3.56 12.59 -1.75
N ALA A 66 -3.60 12.63 -3.09
CA ALA A 66 -3.89 13.81 -3.88
C ALA A 66 -5.39 14.14 -3.88
N SER A 67 -6.28 13.16 -3.82
CA SER A 67 -7.72 13.35 -3.66
C SER A 67 -8.03 13.75 -2.21
N LEU A 68 -7.35 13.15 -1.22
CA LEU A 68 -7.36 13.59 0.18
C LEU A 68 -6.72 14.96 0.37
N ARG A 69 -5.74 15.38 -0.45
CA ARG A 69 -5.14 16.75 -0.43
C ARG A 69 -6.20 17.84 -0.63
N SER A 70 -7.35 17.52 -1.25
CA SER A 70 -8.49 18.44 -1.36
C SER A 70 -9.26 18.60 -0.04
N ARG A 71 -9.25 17.60 0.85
CA ARG A 71 -10.02 17.55 2.12
C ARG A 71 -9.18 17.63 3.40
N HIS A 72 -7.89 17.27 3.37
CA HIS A 72 -7.00 17.16 4.54
C HIS A 72 -5.61 17.75 4.24
N ARG A 73 -5.45 19.06 4.44
CA ARG A 73 -4.21 19.81 4.17
C ARG A 73 -3.02 19.44 5.08
N ASN A 74 -3.19 18.54 6.05
CA ASN A 74 -2.24 18.31 7.16
C ASN A 74 -1.92 16.82 7.36
N LEU A 75 -1.48 16.11 6.31
CA LEU A 75 -1.08 14.70 6.39
C LEU A 75 0.44 14.52 6.25
N ALA A 76 0.94 13.39 6.73
CA ALA A 76 2.30 12.93 6.56
C ALA A 76 2.32 11.43 6.25
N VAL A 77 3.22 11.06 5.35
CA VAL A 77 3.53 9.68 4.97
C VAL A 77 4.56 9.14 5.96
N VAL A 78 4.27 8.00 6.57
CA VAL A 78 5.18 7.26 7.44
C VAL A 78 5.56 5.97 6.71
N THR A 79 6.81 5.86 6.29
CA THR A 79 7.37 4.63 5.72
C THR A 79 8.04 3.83 6.83
N PHE A 80 7.69 2.55 6.95
CA PHE A 80 8.20 1.67 7.99
C PHE A 80 8.43 0.25 7.47
N ARG A 81 9.12 -0.57 8.28
CA ARG A 81 9.29 -2.00 8.08
C ARG A 81 8.59 -2.77 9.20
N THR A 82 8.43 -4.06 9.01
CA THR A 82 7.88 -4.96 10.03
C THR A 82 8.91 -5.99 10.46
N THR A 83 8.66 -6.59 11.62
CA THR A 83 9.37 -7.79 12.10
C THR A 83 8.39 -8.97 12.17
N PRO A 84 8.87 -10.22 12.33
CA PRO A 84 8.01 -11.41 12.31
C PRO A 84 6.85 -11.40 13.33
N ASP A 85 7.02 -10.72 14.45
CA ASP A 85 6.03 -10.50 15.52
C ASP A 85 4.80 -9.65 15.12
N HIS A 86 4.84 -8.98 13.97
CA HIS A 86 3.70 -8.21 13.45
C HIS A 86 2.74 -9.07 12.60
N TRP A 87 3.09 -10.34 12.39
CA TRP A 87 2.31 -11.28 11.59
C TRP A 87 1.61 -12.31 12.47
N PRO A 88 0.44 -12.84 12.06
CA PRO A 88 -0.25 -12.58 10.79
C PRO A 88 -0.84 -11.17 10.70
N ALA A 89 -1.06 -10.71 9.48
CA ALA A 89 -1.67 -9.41 9.18
C ALA A 89 -2.82 -9.60 8.19
N ASP A 90 -3.85 -8.77 8.33
CA ASP A 90 -5.03 -8.84 7.46
C ASP A 90 -4.78 -8.01 6.19
N LEU A 91 -4.72 -8.67 5.05
CA LEU A 91 -4.66 -8.09 3.72
C LEU A 91 -6.07 -7.95 3.17
N TYR A 92 -6.34 -6.81 2.57
CA TYR A 92 -7.58 -6.54 1.88
C TYR A 92 -7.28 -6.08 0.48
N ILE A 93 -7.95 -6.70 -0.49
CA ILE A 93 -7.77 -6.45 -1.91
C ILE A 93 -9.15 -6.22 -2.51
N GLU A 94 -9.35 -5.07 -3.13
CA GLU A 94 -10.55 -4.80 -3.91
C GLU A 94 -10.47 -5.49 -5.27
N LEU A 95 -11.44 -6.34 -5.59
CA LEU A 95 -11.47 -7.16 -6.81
C LEU A 95 -12.70 -6.85 -7.66
N LYS A 96 -12.50 -6.61 -8.96
CA LYS A 96 -13.58 -6.46 -9.94
C LYS A 96 -14.22 -7.80 -10.31
N ALA A 97 -15.51 -7.79 -10.63
CA ALA A 97 -16.27 -8.98 -10.99
C ALA A 97 -15.67 -9.82 -12.15
N GLY A 98 -14.98 -9.18 -13.10
CA GLY A 98 -14.36 -9.87 -14.25
C GLY A 98 -12.99 -10.50 -13.97
N VAL A 99 -12.38 -10.22 -12.82
CA VAL A 99 -11.08 -10.77 -12.39
C VAL A 99 -11.25 -12.20 -11.87
N GLY A 100 -12.41 -12.50 -11.28
CA GLY A 100 -12.70 -13.78 -10.64
C GLY A 100 -11.85 -14.04 -9.39
N THR A 101 -12.15 -15.14 -8.71
CA THR A 101 -11.44 -15.59 -7.49
C THR A 101 -10.58 -16.82 -7.73
N ASP A 102 -10.53 -17.34 -8.96
CA ASP A 102 -9.99 -18.68 -9.24
C ASP A 102 -8.49 -18.76 -9.00
N TRP A 103 -7.76 -17.66 -9.19
CA TRP A 103 -6.35 -17.53 -8.83
C TRP A 103 -6.10 -17.73 -7.33
N LEU A 104 -7.10 -17.52 -6.45
CA LEU A 104 -6.97 -17.80 -5.02
C LEU A 104 -6.74 -19.27 -4.73
N SER A 105 -7.18 -20.18 -5.62
CA SER A 105 -6.86 -21.60 -5.49
C SER A 105 -5.36 -21.89 -5.57
N THR A 106 -4.59 -20.95 -6.13
CA THR A 106 -3.12 -21.02 -6.20
C THR A 106 -2.43 -20.43 -4.96
N VAL A 107 -3.18 -19.77 -4.07
CA VAL A 107 -2.65 -19.23 -2.83
C VAL A 107 -2.55 -20.39 -1.83
N ASP A 108 -1.31 -20.77 -1.53
CA ASP A 108 -0.99 -21.79 -0.55
C ASP A 108 -1.58 -21.45 0.84
N PRO A 109 -2.41 -22.33 1.44
CA PRO A 109 -2.97 -22.15 2.77
C PRO A 109 -1.93 -21.92 3.88
N GLU A 110 -0.69 -22.40 3.69
CA GLU A 110 0.42 -22.15 4.61
C GLU A 110 0.93 -20.69 4.55
N LEU A 111 0.69 -20.00 3.43
CA LEU A 111 1.11 -18.62 3.20
C LEU A 111 0.02 -17.62 3.59
N ALA A 112 -1.22 -17.90 3.26
CA ALA A 112 -2.37 -17.10 3.66
C ALA A 112 -3.64 -17.91 3.79
N PHE A 113 -4.52 -17.43 4.66
CA PHE A 113 -5.82 -18.03 4.93
C PHE A 113 -6.93 -17.07 4.50
N ILE A 114 -8.00 -17.61 3.93
CA ILE A 114 -9.21 -16.89 3.55
C ILE A 114 -10.37 -17.57 4.26
N ALA A 115 -11.22 -16.81 4.93
CA ALA A 115 -12.42 -17.36 5.52
C ALA A 115 -13.41 -17.72 4.40
N GLU A 116 -14.12 -18.85 4.52
CA GLU A 116 -15.06 -19.29 3.48
C GLU A 116 -16.17 -18.26 3.28
N GLU A 117 -16.60 -17.59 4.35
CA GLU A 117 -17.62 -16.54 4.28
C GLU A 117 -17.15 -15.32 3.47
N ASP A 118 -15.88 -14.92 3.64
CA ASP A 118 -15.27 -13.82 2.87
C ASP A 118 -15.18 -14.20 1.38
N LEU A 119 -14.80 -15.45 1.08
CA LEU A 119 -14.72 -15.94 -0.29
C LEU A 119 -16.10 -16.05 -0.95
N GLN A 120 -17.08 -16.57 -0.22
CA GLN A 120 -18.46 -16.68 -0.69
C GLN A 120 -19.05 -15.30 -0.98
N PHE A 121 -18.86 -14.32 -0.08
CA PHE A 121 -19.29 -12.95 -0.30
C PHE A 121 -18.75 -12.36 -1.60
N VAL A 122 -17.44 -12.52 -1.86
CA VAL A 122 -16.82 -12.01 -3.09
C VAL A 122 -17.42 -12.69 -4.33
N ARG A 123 -17.61 -14.01 -4.31
CA ARG A 123 -18.22 -14.76 -5.42
C ARG A 123 -19.66 -14.30 -5.69
N GLU A 124 -20.46 -14.12 -4.66
CA GLU A 124 -21.84 -13.62 -4.76
C GLU A 124 -21.88 -12.20 -5.33
N ALA A 125 -21.05 -11.29 -4.83
CA ALA A 125 -20.94 -9.94 -5.35
C ALA A 125 -20.49 -9.92 -6.83
N HIS A 126 -19.51 -10.75 -7.19
CA HIS A 126 -18.99 -10.86 -8.55
C HIS A 126 -20.03 -11.44 -9.52
N SER A 127 -20.82 -12.41 -9.08
CA SER A 127 -21.95 -12.96 -9.89
C SER A 127 -22.99 -11.90 -10.24
N GLN A 128 -23.08 -10.83 -9.46
CA GLN A 128 -23.96 -9.68 -9.69
C GLN A 128 -23.26 -8.53 -10.43
N GLY A 129 -21.98 -8.70 -10.80
CA GLY A 129 -21.18 -7.69 -11.50
C GLY A 129 -20.59 -6.61 -10.60
N PHE A 130 -20.62 -6.78 -9.27
CA PHE A 130 -20.08 -5.79 -8.33
C PHE A 130 -18.59 -5.98 -8.05
N VAL A 131 -17.94 -4.87 -7.67
CA VAL A 131 -16.60 -4.86 -7.07
C VAL A 131 -16.73 -5.26 -5.60
N ALA A 132 -15.81 -6.09 -5.10
CA ALA A 132 -15.86 -6.61 -3.74
C ALA A 132 -14.48 -6.61 -3.08
N ASP A 133 -14.45 -6.35 -1.77
CA ASP A 133 -13.26 -6.48 -0.95
C ASP A 133 -13.05 -7.94 -0.55
N LEU A 134 -11.93 -8.52 -0.96
CA LEU A 134 -11.45 -9.81 -0.46
C LEU A 134 -10.55 -9.60 0.74
N LYS A 135 -10.83 -10.31 1.84
CA LYS A 135 -9.98 -10.38 3.02
C LYS A 135 -9.12 -11.65 3.02
N LEU A 136 -7.83 -11.50 3.29
CA LEU A 136 -6.89 -12.61 3.52
C LEU A 136 -6.11 -12.37 4.82
N SER A 137 -5.89 -13.41 5.62
CA SER A 137 -4.93 -13.38 6.72
C SER A 137 -3.59 -13.91 6.24
N VAL A 138 -2.58 -13.04 6.16
CA VAL A 138 -1.28 -13.36 5.59
C VAL A 138 -0.29 -13.68 6.70
N ARG A 139 0.47 -14.78 6.56
CA ARG A 139 1.30 -15.32 7.65
C ARG A 139 2.63 -14.63 7.84
N ASN A 140 3.21 -14.06 6.79
CA ASN A 140 4.50 -13.38 6.85
C ASN A 140 4.72 -12.49 5.62
N GLU A 141 5.81 -11.75 5.63
CA GLU A 141 6.17 -10.81 4.56
C GLU A 141 6.43 -11.50 3.21
N ALA A 142 7.05 -12.69 3.22
CA ALA A 142 7.34 -13.44 1.99
C ALA A 142 6.04 -13.95 1.33
N ALA A 143 5.09 -14.41 2.14
CA ALA A 143 3.75 -14.77 1.71
C ALA A 143 3.03 -13.58 1.07
N LEU A 144 3.09 -12.40 1.71
CA LEU A 144 2.53 -11.18 1.13
C LEU A 144 3.16 -10.88 -0.24
N GLY A 145 4.48 -10.93 -0.35
CA GLY A 145 5.19 -10.70 -1.61
C GLY A 145 4.73 -11.65 -2.72
N LYS A 146 4.57 -12.94 -2.40
CA LYS A 146 4.06 -13.95 -3.35
C LYS A 146 2.63 -13.65 -3.79
N ILE A 147 1.71 -13.38 -2.86
CA ILE A 147 0.31 -13.06 -3.16
C ILE A 147 0.23 -11.84 -4.07
N LEU A 148 0.94 -10.78 -3.71
CA LEU A 148 0.96 -9.55 -4.49
C LEU A 148 1.54 -9.76 -5.90
N HIS A 149 2.59 -10.59 -6.03
CA HIS A 149 3.12 -10.98 -7.34
C HIS A 149 2.13 -11.82 -8.13
N THR A 150 1.42 -12.77 -7.51
CA THR A 150 0.36 -13.55 -8.16
C THR A 150 -0.76 -12.66 -8.68
N VAL A 151 -1.19 -11.68 -7.88
CA VAL A 151 -2.18 -10.65 -8.29
C VAL A 151 -1.65 -9.83 -9.47
N GLN A 152 -0.36 -9.49 -9.48
CA GLN A 152 0.23 -8.76 -10.61
C GLN A 152 0.37 -9.64 -11.87
N SER A 153 0.81 -10.89 -11.74
CA SER A 153 1.23 -11.75 -12.85
C SER A 153 0.08 -12.35 -13.65
N HIS A 154 -1.10 -12.49 -13.05
CA HIS A 154 -2.27 -13.08 -13.73
C HIS A 154 -2.88 -12.17 -14.81
N GLY A 155 -2.16 -11.11 -15.23
CA GLY A 155 -2.58 -10.26 -16.33
C GLY A 155 -3.89 -9.54 -16.06
N PHE A 156 -4.34 -9.54 -14.80
CA PHE A 156 -5.30 -8.56 -14.39
C PHE A 156 -4.67 -7.21 -14.75
N ARG A 157 -5.34 -6.46 -15.61
CA ARG A 157 -5.13 -5.03 -15.75
C ARG A 157 -5.54 -4.30 -14.44
N THR A 158 -5.33 -4.95 -13.30
CA THR A 158 -5.63 -4.53 -11.92
C THR A 158 -4.97 -3.19 -11.62
N LEU A 159 -3.81 -2.93 -12.24
CA LEU A 159 -3.05 -1.71 -12.07
C LEU A 159 -3.19 -0.71 -13.23
N ASP A 160 -3.90 -1.05 -14.32
CA ASP A 160 -4.11 -0.14 -15.45
C ASP A 160 -5.40 0.70 -15.28
N GLN A 161 -6.33 0.26 -14.41
CA GLN A 161 -7.48 1.05 -13.96
C GLN A 161 -7.44 1.18 -12.44
N TYR A 162 -7.01 2.38 -12.00
CA TYR A 162 -6.67 2.82 -10.64
C TYR A 162 -7.75 2.74 -9.53
N ASP A 163 -8.83 1.97 -9.73
CA ASP A 163 -9.91 1.84 -8.76
C ASP A 163 -9.66 0.74 -7.71
N GLU A 164 -8.65 -0.12 -7.89
CA GLU A 164 -8.44 -1.28 -7.02
C GLU A 164 -7.51 -0.95 -5.83
N SER A 165 -8.06 -1.05 -4.62
CA SER A 165 -7.39 -0.70 -3.36
C SER A 165 -6.75 -1.92 -2.68
N ILE A 166 -5.45 -1.83 -2.38
CA ILE A 166 -4.70 -2.80 -1.54
C ILE A 166 -4.39 -2.14 -0.20
N GLU A 167 -4.80 -2.77 0.89
CA GLU A 167 -4.56 -2.30 2.25
C GLU A 167 -4.19 -3.48 3.15
N ILE A 168 -3.22 -3.28 4.02
CA ILE A 168 -2.80 -4.25 5.04
C ILE A 168 -3.03 -3.66 6.43
N ILE A 169 -3.45 -4.51 7.36
CA ILE A 169 -3.75 -4.15 8.74
C ILE A 169 -2.92 -5.03 9.65
N PHE A 170 -1.98 -4.40 10.36
CA PHE A 170 -1.22 -5.04 11.42
C PHE A 170 -1.97 -4.93 12.74
N SER A 171 -2.20 -6.05 13.40
CA SER A 171 -2.87 -6.11 14.71
C SER A 171 -2.02 -5.49 15.83
N SER A 172 -0.69 -5.45 15.64
CA SER A 172 0.29 -4.90 16.57
C SER A 172 0.71 -3.47 16.18
N PRO A 173 1.02 -2.61 17.17
CA PRO A 173 1.59 -1.29 16.91
C PRO A 173 2.98 -1.39 16.29
N ILE A 174 3.40 -0.39 15.49
CA ILE A 174 4.73 -0.33 14.86
C ILE A 174 5.66 0.51 15.74
N PRO A 175 6.71 -0.06 16.35
CA PRO A 175 7.68 0.70 17.14
C PRO A 175 8.40 1.77 16.32
N SER A 176 8.81 2.87 16.97
CA SER A 176 9.54 3.97 16.30
C SER A 176 10.84 3.52 15.63
N LYS A 177 11.54 2.52 16.20
CA LYS A 177 12.76 1.93 15.62
C LYS A 177 12.56 1.26 14.26
N LEU A 178 11.32 0.93 13.89
CA LEU A 178 10.99 0.33 12.59
C LEU A 178 10.56 1.38 11.55
N ILE A 179 10.48 2.65 11.92
CA ILE A 179 10.12 3.75 11.02
C ILE A 179 11.36 4.17 10.25
N ASP A 180 11.34 3.99 8.94
CA ASP A 180 12.42 4.41 8.03
C ASP A 180 12.35 5.93 7.76
N ARG A 181 11.15 6.46 7.51
CA ARG A 181 10.98 7.85 7.07
C ARG A 181 9.61 8.41 7.45
N VAL A 182 9.58 9.70 7.79
CA VAL A 182 8.33 10.48 7.88
C VAL A 182 8.43 11.67 6.95
N THR A 183 7.56 11.73 5.96
CA THR A 183 7.53 12.79 4.93
C THR A 183 6.21 13.53 5.02
N PRO A 184 6.19 14.78 5.52
CA PRO A 184 5.00 15.60 5.48
C PRO A 184 4.57 15.89 4.04
N LEU A 185 3.27 15.85 3.78
CA LEU A 185 2.69 16.16 2.48
C LEU A 185 2.30 17.63 2.44
N TYR A 186 3.26 18.51 2.15
CA TYR A 186 2.96 19.93 1.97
C TYR A 186 2.31 20.19 0.59
N ARG A 187 1.50 21.26 0.51
CA ARG A 187 1.12 21.89 -0.77
C ARG A 187 2.36 22.43 -1.52
N THR A 188 3.41 22.78 -0.79
CA THR A 188 4.60 23.49 -1.26
C THR A 188 5.75 22.59 -1.72
N ASN A 189 5.64 21.25 -1.76
CA ASN A 189 6.81 20.43 -2.11
C ASN A 189 7.25 20.53 -3.60
N ILE A 190 6.45 21.14 -4.47
CA ILE A 190 6.87 21.55 -5.83
C ILE A 190 7.53 22.94 -5.73
N ASN A 191 6.81 23.93 -5.21
CA ASN A 191 7.31 25.31 -5.08
C ASN A 191 8.53 25.48 -4.17
N PHE A 192 8.75 24.60 -3.17
CA PHE A 192 9.88 24.65 -2.24
C PHE A 192 11.14 23.98 -2.82
N LYS A 193 10.97 23.08 -3.80
CA LYS A 193 12.09 22.56 -4.60
C LYS A 193 12.48 23.60 -5.65
N GLU A 194 11.49 24.15 -6.36
CA GLU A 194 11.69 25.22 -7.35
C GLU A 194 12.29 26.49 -6.73
N SER A 195 11.89 26.90 -5.52
CA SER A 195 12.50 28.08 -4.88
C SER A 195 13.95 27.82 -4.44
N ARG A 196 14.29 26.58 -4.04
CA ARG A 196 15.66 26.25 -3.60
C ARG A 196 16.64 26.08 -4.76
N ASP A 197 16.13 25.69 -5.93
CA ASP A 197 16.92 25.61 -7.16
C ASP A 197 17.04 27.00 -7.82
N GLN A 198 15.99 27.84 -7.77
CA GLN A 198 16.07 29.26 -8.18
C GLN A 198 17.03 30.08 -7.30
N ASP A 199 17.01 29.89 -5.98
CA ASP A 199 17.94 30.59 -5.08
C ASP A 199 19.41 30.13 -5.24
N ARG A 200 19.64 28.96 -5.88
CA ARG A 200 20.99 28.47 -6.21
C ARG A 200 21.49 28.97 -7.56
N ASP A 201 20.61 29.19 -8.53
CA ASP A 201 20.97 29.75 -9.84
C ASP A 201 21.14 31.27 -9.83
N ILE A 202 20.61 31.98 -8.82
CA ILE A 202 20.84 33.43 -8.62
C ILE A 202 22.12 33.70 -7.80
N GLY A 203 22.69 32.66 -7.17
CA GLY A 203 23.87 32.76 -6.31
C GLY A 203 25.20 32.37 -6.96
N ASN A 204 25.26 32.16 -8.28
CA ASN A 204 26.47 31.90 -9.06
C ASN A 204 26.66 32.94 -10.17
#